data_AF-A0A9X2DQ20-F1
#
_entry.id   AF-A0A9X2DQ20-F1
#
_cell.length_a   1.000
_cell.length_b   1.000
_cell.length_c   1.000
_cell.angle_alpha   90.00
_cell.angle_beta   90.00
_cell.angle_gamma   90.00
#
_symmetry.space_group_name_H-M   'P 1'
#
loop_
_entity.id
_entity.type
_entity.pdbx_description
1 polymer ?
#
loop_
_entity_poly.entity_id
_entity_poly.type
_entity_poly.pdbx_seq_one_letter_code
_entity_poly.pdbx_strand_id
1 'polypeptide(L)' 'MAKKPKAQQQKGPYDEVEFSEELADGADRDAMARMQAADDRAKQKKKKR' A
#
# COMPACT_ATOMS: atom_id res chain seq x y z
N MET A 1 -22.31 -2.64 22.53
CA MET A 1 -20.97 -2.62 21.91
C MET A 1 -20.91 -1.48 20.91
N ALA A 2 -20.20 -0.39 21.24
CA ALA A 2 -20.09 0.77 20.36
C ALA A 2 -19.15 0.46 19.17
N LYS A 3 -19.69 0.42 17.95
CA LYS A 3 -18.89 0.30 16.72
C LYS A 3 -18.21 1.65 16.49
N LYS A 4 -16.88 1.71 16.60
CA LYS A 4 -16.12 2.92 16.26
C LYS A 4 -16.37 3.28 14.79
N PRO A 5 -16.65 4.55 14.44
CA PRO A 5 -16.82 4.94 13.05
C PRO A 5 -15.50 4.65 12.30
N LYS A 6 -15.61 3.99 11.16
CA LYS A 6 -14.46 3.78 10.26
C LYS A 6 -14.01 5.17 9.82
N ALA A 7 -12.77 5.54 10.09
CA ALA A 7 -12.18 6.77 9.57
C ALA A 7 -12.27 6.73 8.05
N GLN A 8 -13.13 7.56 7.46
CA GLN A 8 -13.16 7.78 6.04
C GLN A 8 -11.86 8.52 5.71
N GLN A 9 -10.91 7.82 5.09
CA GLN A 9 -9.75 8.46 4.50
C GLN A 9 -10.29 9.35 3.37
N GLN A 10 -10.38 10.65 3.63
CA GLN A 10 -10.70 11.63 2.60
C GLN A 10 -9.60 11.55 1.55
N LYS A 11 -9.96 11.15 0.34
CA LYS A 11 -9.04 11.19 -0.78
C LYS A 11 -8.80 12.65 -1.15
N GLY A 12 -7.57 13.11 -1.06
CA GLY A 12 -7.15 14.42 -1.54
C GLY A 12 -7.06 14.44 -3.07
N PRO A 13 -6.95 15.64 -3.69
CA PRO A 13 -6.88 15.79 -5.15
C PRO A 13 -5.65 15.13 -5.81
N TYR A 14 -4.69 14.65 -5.02
CA TYR A 14 -3.48 13.97 -5.48
C TYR A 14 -3.45 12.46 -5.15
N ASP A 15 -4.52 11.93 -4.55
CA ASP A 15 -4.59 10.50 -4.17
C ASP A 15 -4.93 9.57 -5.35
N GLU A 16 -5.15 10.13 -6.54
CA GLU A 16 -5.50 9.42 -7.78
C GLU A 16 -4.32 9.31 -8.76
N VAL A 17 -3.10 9.49 -8.28
CA VAL A 17 -1.91 9.28 -9.12
C VAL A 17 -1.64 7.78 -9.22
N GLU A 18 -1.93 7.23 -10.40
CA GLU A 18 -1.65 5.83 -10.73
C GLU A 18 -0.21 5.65 -11.23
N PHE A 19 0.37 4.50 -10.89
CA PHE A 19 1.71 4.12 -11.35
C PHE A 19 1.67 3.73 -12.84
N SER A 20 2.54 4.32 -13.66
CA SER A 20 2.71 3.98 -15.07
C SER A 20 3.98 3.13 -15.26
N GLU A 21 3.80 1.88 -15.72
CA GLU A 21 4.92 0.94 -15.98
C GLU A 21 5.86 1.40 -17.11
N GLU A 22 5.37 2.24 -18.03
CA GLU A 22 6.14 2.80 -19.15
C GLU A 22 7.11 3.89 -18.69
N LEU A 23 6.74 4.64 -17.66
CA LEU A 23 7.57 5.71 -17.07
C LEU A 23 8.46 5.20 -15.92
N ALA A 24 8.18 4.02 -15.41
CA ALA A 24 8.89 3.45 -14.28
C ALA A 24 10.28 2.95 -14.68
N ASP A 25 11.29 3.48 -14.01
CA ASP A 25 12.66 3.02 -14.19
C ASP A 25 12.97 1.76 -13.35
N GLY A 26 14.21 1.26 -13.44
CA GLY A 26 14.63 0.10 -12.67
C GLY A 26 14.57 0.32 -11.15
N ALA A 27 14.81 1.55 -10.69
CA ALA A 27 14.78 1.87 -9.26
C ALA A 27 13.34 1.90 -8.72
N ASP A 28 12.38 2.38 -9.51
CA ASP A 28 10.96 2.38 -9.17
C ASP A 28 10.43 0.94 -8.99
N ARG A 29 10.81 0.05 -9.91
CA ARG A 29 10.43 -1.37 -9.85
C ARG A 29 11.00 -2.05 -8.61
N ASP A 30 12.27 -1.79 -8.30
CA ASP A 30 12.93 -2.34 -7.12
C ASP A 30 12.30 -1.81 -5.81
N ALA A 31 11.92 -0.54 -5.77
CA ALA A 31 11.23 0.05 -4.64
C ALA A 31 9.85 -0.59 -4.41
N MET A 32 9.07 -0.78 -5.46
CA MET A 32 7.76 -1.44 -5.37
C MET A 32 7.88 -2.91 -4.94
N ALA A 33 8.87 -3.64 -5.46
CA ALA A 33 9.13 -5.02 -5.08
C ALA A 33 9.47 -5.14 -3.59
N ARG A 34 10.29 -4.22 -3.05
CA ARG A 34 10.60 -4.19 -1.61
C ARG A 34 9.38 -3.88 -0.76
N MET A 35 8.52 -2.97 -1.20
CA MET A 35 7.28 -2.62 -0.50
C MET A 35 6.34 -3.83 -0.43
N GLN A 36 6.10 -4.50 -1.56
CA GLN A 36 5.25 -5.70 -1.61
C GLN A 36 5.79 -6.82 -0.71
N ALA A 37 7.10 -7.07 -0.75
CA ALA A 37 7.72 -8.09 0.10
C ALA A 37 7.56 -7.79 1.61
N ALA A 38 7.64 -6.50 2.00
CA ALA A 38 7.41 -6.08 3.38
C ALA A 38 5.95 -6.29 3.81
N ASP A 39 5.00 -5.93 2.93
CA ASP A 39 3.57 -6.12 3.16
C ASP A 39 3.19 -7.60 3.31
N ASP A 40 3.73 -8.47 2.45
CA ASP A 40 3.49 -9.91 2.53
C ASP A 40 4.06 -10.50 3.81
N ARG A 41 5.26 -10.07 4.21
CA ARG A 41 5.84 -10.45 5.51
C ARG A 41 4.99 -9.98 6.68
N ALA A 42 4.42 -8.77 6.62
CA ALA A 42 3.54 -8.25 7.65
C ALA A 42 2.20 -9.01 7.72
N LYS A 43 1.61 -9.37 6.58
CA LYS A 43 0.39 -10.20 6.49
C LYS A 43 0.63 -11.60 7.06
N GLN A 44 1.76 -12.24 6.75
CA GLN A 44 2.13 -13.54 7.33
C GLN A 44 2.29 -13.47 8.86
N LYS A 45 2.90 -12.40 9.38
CA LYS A 45 3.02 -12.18 10.82
C LYS A 45 1.66 -11.95 11.50
N LYS A 46 0.74 -11.25 10.85
CA LYS A 46 -0.64 -11.06 11.37
C LYS A 46 -1.44 -12.37 11.38
N LYS A 47 -1.26 -13.25 10.39
CA LYS A 47 -1.97 -14.55 10.32
C LYS A 47 -1.48 -15.57 11.36
N LYS A 48 -0.26 -15.42 11.87
CA LYS A 48 0.32 -16.27 12.93
C LYS A 48 0.04 -15.81 14.36
N ARG A 49 -0.68 -14.69 14.55
CA ARG A 49 -1.07 -14.17 15.86
C ARG A 49 -2.50 -14.54 16.20
#